data_AF-A0A6P0LYC7-F1
#
_entry.id   AF-A0A6P0LYC7-F1
#
_cell.length_a   1.000
_cell.length_b   1.000
_cell.length_c   1.000
_cell.angle_alpha   90.00
_cell.angle_beta   90.00
_cell.angle_gamma   90.00
#
_symmetry.space_group_name_H-M   'P 1'
#
loop_
_entity.id
_entity.type
_entity.pdbx_description
1 polymer ?
#
loop_
_entity_poly.entity_id
_entity_poly.type
_entity_poly.pdbx_seq_one_letter_code
_entity_poly.pdbx_strand_id
1 'polypeptide(L)'
;MSNHTFLADGIDSSKVLVNPASAEGSTDVFGYTPTFEQELEKIGQISPQEFAKRYDAKVKYLKKISWNPTKAKFWNLFNLAPKKHNQKTNRGNYSHYNFCLNSEELAVFKKQGFVVSERMGAHSFAELFYRIYSNDLPVFVSADALLHAWHRSYDAILEELEESYLATSLDEILTGMADKIPEASNQYSNGVLDLSLIDADYFLAVARSLLAGETVKTKLNQDARVAATLNAIEAEQIEEEFKLFGSYRDMDFSQFKVRGHYENSETLKKYFQAVMWCGRVDLRIAGKPEEASSRELGTAIILNDLLKKSGKFEQWQQFDQMLQTFVGATDSMTFAQLADLLKQAKIQSPTDIKDLSTLKQLQTEILANHVGFQNIRSHVYVSPKDDDQTKDIIPHSFTVIGQKFILDSWILSKVVYDDIIWNGEK
;
A
#
# COMPACT_ATOMS: atom_id res chain seq x y z
N MET A 1 -11.23 59.17 -24.48
CA MET A 1 -10.21 59.87 -23.67
C MET A 1 -10.37 59.38 -22.24
N SER A 2 -9.52 58.55 -21.64
CA SER A 2 -8.22 58.00 -22.02
C SER A 2 -8.21 56.51 -21.65
N ASN A 3 -7.68 55.69 -22.56
CA ASN A 3 -7.40 54.28 -22.37
C ASN A 3 -6.14 54.12 -21.50
N HIS A 4 -6.17 53.23 -20.52
CA HIS A 4 -4.94 52.62 -20.00
C HIS A 4 -4.99 51.10 -20.17
N THR A 5 -4.17 50.68 -21.11
CA THR A 5 -3.84 49.32 -21.54
C THR A 5 -2.96 48.65 -20.50
N PHE A 6 -3.34 47.49 -19.98
CA PHE A 6 -2.45 46.54 -19.29
C PHE A 6 -2.73 45.12 -19.81
N LEU A 7 -2.37 44.91 -21.07
CA LEU A 7 -2.11 43.60 -21.67
C LEU A 7 -0.97 43.81 -22.65
N ALA A 8 0.26 43.75 -22.15
CA ALA A 8 1.46 43.57 -22.93
C ALA A 8 2.26 42.50 -22.19
N ASP A 9 1.94 41.25 -22.52
CA ASP A 9 2.91 40.20 -22.85
C ASP A 9 2.12 38.91 -23.02
N GLY A 10 1.76 38.63 -24.27
CA GLY A 10 1.27 37.31 -24.66
C GLY A 10 2.39 36.30 -24.47
N ILE A 11 2.09 35.19 -23.83
CA ILE A 11 2.99 34.04 -23.77
C ILE A 11 3.15 33.54 -25.21
N ASP A 12 4.34 33.71 -25.76
CA ASP A 12 4.75 33.14 -27.04
C ASP A 12 4.84 31.61 -26.89
N SER A 13 3.78 30.92 -27.29
CA SER A 13 3.66 29.46 -27.27
C SER A 13 4.65 28.76 -28.20
N SER A 14 5.42 29.48 -29.03
CA SER A 14 6.49 28.91 -29.84
C SER A 14 7.82 28.70 -29.07
N LYS A 15 7.94 29.23 -27.84
CA LYS A 15 9.10 29.01 -26.95
C LYS A 15 8.95 27.85 -25.95
N VAL A 16 7.82 27.15 -25.95
CA VAL A 16 7.54 26.03 -25.02
C VAL A 16 7.89 24.66 -25.62
N LEU A 17 8.38 24.61 -26.86
CA LEU A 17 8.87 23.37 -27.47
C LEU A 17 10.37 23.23 -27.22
N VAL A 18 10.74 22.75 -26.02
CA VAL A 18 12.09 22.22 -25.79
C VAL A 18 12.09 20.74 -26.17
N ASN A 19 12.88 20.45 -27.20
CA ASN A 19 13.24 19.12 -27.67
C ASN A 19 13.82 18.29 -26.49
N PRO A 20 13.32 17.08 -26.18
CA PRO A 20 13.58 16.42 -24.88
C PRO A 20 14.97 15.77 -24.74
N ALA A 21 15.94 16.11 -25.59
CA ALA A 21 17.21 15.37 -25.67
C ALA A 21 18.46 16.14 -25.19
N SER A 22 18.37 17.41 -24.77
CA SER A 22 19.57 18.13 -24.31
C SER A 22 19.24 19.41 -23.55
N ALA A 23 18.97 19.30 -22.25
CA ALA A 23 19.07 20.41 -21.32
C ALA A 23 19.32 19.86 -19.91
N GLU A 24 20.57 19.90 -19.46
CA GLU A 24 20.89 19.90 -18.03
C GLU A 24 20.35 21.21 -17.42
N GLY A 25 19.06 21.22 -17.10
CA GLY A 25 18.43 22.31 -16.36
C GLY A 25 18.54 22.03 -14.87
N SER A 26 19.22 22.90 -14.12
CA SER A 26 19.23 22.83 -12.65
C SER A 26 17.79 22.89 -12.12
N THR A 27 17.35 21.83 -11.47
CA THR A 27 15.94 21.50 -11.17
C THR A 27 15.34 22.21 -9.96
N ASP A 28 15.89 23.33 -9.51
CA ASP A 28 15.35 24.00 -8.32
C ASP A 28 15.20 25.52 -8.53
N VAL A 29 14.02 25.87 -9.05
CA VAL A 29 13.60 27.25 -9.31
C VAL A 29 13.44 28.06 -8.02
N PHE A 30 13.30 27.41 -6.86
CA PHE A 30 12.94 28.07 -5.60
C PHE A 30 13.98 27.92 -4.47
N GLY A 31 15.07 27.17 -4.69
CA GLY A 31 16.16 27.00 -3.73
C GLY A 31 15.80 26.09 -2.53
N TYR A 32 14.73 25.30 -2.64
CA TYR A 32 14.32 24.38 -1.59
C TYR A 32 15.22 23.16 -1.48
N THR A 33 15.78 22.67 -2.58
CA THR A 33 16.69 21.52 -2.62
C THR A 33 18.01 21.82 -1.89
N PRO A 34 18.75 22.92 -2.18
CA PRO A 34 19.94 23.28 -1.40
C PRO A 34 19.63 23.55 0.07
N THR A 35 18.47 24.13 0.37
CA THR A 35 18.06 24.40 1.75
C THR A 35 17.76 23.09 2.50
N PHE A 36 17.04 22.17 1.86
CA PHE A 36 16.73 20.85 2.42
C PHE A 36 17.98 19.99 2.59
N GLU A 37 18.90 20.00 1.61
CA GLU A 37 20.20 19.33 1.69
C GLU A 37 21.06 19.91 2.82
N GLN A 38 21.11 21.24 2.97
CA GLN A 38 21.82 21.87 4.10
C GLN A 38 21.21 21.51 5.45
N GLU A 39 19.88 21.45 5.57
CA GLU A 39 19.24 21.02 6.81
C GLU A 39 19.46 19.53 7.07
N LEU A 40 19.45 18.68 6.04
CA LEU A 40 19.81 17.26 6.14
C LEU A 40 21.26 17.05 6.57
N GLU A 41 22.21 17.81 6.01
CA GLU A 41 23.62 17.77 6.42
C GLU A 41 23.80 18.23 7.87
N LYS A 42 23.06 19.26 8.31
CA LYS A 42 23.08 19.74 9.70
C LYS A 42 22.52 18.72 10.68
N ILE A 43 21.45 18.01 10.31
CA ILE A 43 20.80 17.02 11.19
C ILE A 43 21.59 15.70 11.20
N GLY A 44 22.14 15.30 10.05
CA GLY A 44 22.74 13.98 9.80
C GLY A 44 21.69 12.87 9.78
N GLN A 45 22.08 11.65 9.38
CA GLN A 45 21.25 10.47 9.68
C GLN A 45 21.28 10.22 11.19
N ILE A 46 20.13 10.33 11.85
CA ILE A 46 19.98 10.03 13.27
C ILE A 46 19.04 8.86 13.48
N SER A 47 19.42 7.96 14.38
CA SER A 47 18.54 6.86 14.80
C SER A 47 17.31 7.40 15.55
N PRO A 48 16.19 6.64 15.62
CA PRO A 48 15.03 7.02 16.42
C PRO A 48 15.37 7.27 17.90
N GLN A 49 16.35 6.54 18.47
CA GLN A 49 16.81 6.76 19.84
C GLN A 49 17.60 8.07 19.97
N GLU A 50 18.41 8.43 18.98
CA GLU A 50 19.11 9.72 18.95
C GLU A 50 18.16 10.87 18.70
N PHE A 51 17.14 10.70 17.85
CA PHE A 51 16.06 11.66 17.68
C PHE A 51 15.32 11.87 19.01
N ALA A 52 14.89 10.80 19.67
CA ALA A 52 14.20 10.88 20.97
C ALA A 52 15.09 11.49 22.07
N LYS A 53 16.42 11.28 22.04
CA LYS A 53 17.37 11.88 22.98
C LYS A 53 17.67 13.35 22.66
N ARG A 54 17.78 13.70 21.38
CA ARG A 54 18.06 15.05 20.88
C ARG A 54 16.85 15.96 21.02
N TYR A 55 15.67 15.40 20.81
CA TYR A 55 14.37 16.04 20.94
C TYR A 55 13.58 15.37 22.06
N ASP A 56 14.22 15.15 23.24
CA ASP A 56 13.54 14.71 24.48
C ASP A 56 12.58 15.80 24.89
N ALA A 57 11.44 15.80 24.21
CA ALA A 57 10.41 16.77 24.35
C ALA A 57 9.65 16.31 25.59
N LYS A 58 10.23 16.61 26.77
CA LYS A 58 9.45 16.90 27.98
C LYS A 58 8.66 18.16 27.70
N VAL A 59 7.77 18.10 26.71
CA VAL A 59 6.84 19.17 26.38
C VAL A 59 6.03 19.34 27.65
N LYS A 60 6.28 20.44 28.35
CA LYS A 60 5.48 20.83 29.50
C LYS A 60 4.14 21.31 28.96
N TYR A 61 3.30 20.36 28.56
CA TYR A 61 1.94 20.65 28.13
C TYR A 61 1.24 21.44 29.23
N LEU A 62 0.62 22.55 28.85
CA LEU A 62 -0.20 23.31 29.77
C LEU A 62 -1.43 22.46 30.11
N LYS A 63 -1.58 22.06 31.38
CA LYS A 63 -2.77 21.34 31.86
C LYS A 63 -4.07 22.14 31.64
N LYS A 64 -3.96 23.46 31.60
CA LYS A 64 -5.02 24.41 31.25
C LYS A 64 -4.39 25.74 30.84
N ILE A 65 -5.13 26.54 30.07
CA ILE A 65 -4.75 27.94 29.85
C ILE A 65 -4.78 28.72 31.18
N SER A 66 -3.78 29.58 31.40
CA SER A 66 -3.64 30.38 32.62
C SER A 66 -4.35 31.74 32.55
N TRP A 67 -4.95 32.07 31.41
CA TRP A 67 -5.50 33.37 31.11
C TRP A 67 -6.92 33.24 30.52
N ASN A 68 -7.72 34.30 30.60
CA ASN A 68 -9.05 34.32 30.00
C ASN A 68 -8.93 34.59 28.48
N PRO A 69 -9.29 33.62 27.62
CA PRO A 69 -9.08 33.73 26.18
C PRO A 69 -9.91 34.84 25.52
N THR A 70 -11.00 35.28 26.15
CA THR A 70 -11.81 36.41 25.66
C THR A 70 -11.17 37.78 25.92
N LYS A 71 -9.98 37.83 26.52
CA LYS A 71 -9.17 39.06 26.69
C LYS A 71 -8.06 39.17 25.65
N ALA A 72 -7.98 38.24 24.68
CA ALA A 72 -7.00 38.30 23.61
C ALA A 72 -7.13 39.59 22.80
N LYS A 73 -6.00 40.11 22.30
CA LYS A 73 -5.90 41.39 21.55
C LYS A 73 -6.94 41.52 20.43
N PHE A 74 -7.31 40.41 19.77
CA PHE A 74 -8.21 40.40 18.64
C PHE A 74 -9.56 39.70 18.91
N TRP A 75 -9.85 39.33 20.17
CA TRP A 75 -11.11 38.65 20.52
C TRP A 75 -12.35 39.43 20.07
N ASN A 76 -12.36 40.74 20.31
CA ASN A 76 -13.49 41.57 19.91
C ASN A 76 -13.66 41.60 18.39
N LEU A 77 -12.57 41.60 17.61
CA LEU A 77 -12.65 41.56 16.15
C LEU A 77 -13.15 40.21 15.64
N PHE A 78 -12.67 39.12 16.21
CA PHE A 78 -13.10 37.76 15.89
C PHE A 78 -14.59 37.53 16.19
N ASN A 79 -15.08 38.07 17.31
CA ASN A 79 -16.45 37.86 17.78
C ASN A 79 -17.42 39.00 17.36
N LEU A 80 -17.09 39.74 16.30
CA LEU A 80 -18.00 40.73 15.70
C LEU A 80 -18.98 40.03 14.74
N ALA A 81 -20.26 40.35 14.87
CA ALA A 81 -21.28 39.85 13.95
C ALA A 81 -21.00 40.33 12.50
N PRO A 82 -21.17 39.47 11.47
CA PRO A 82 -20.84 39.76 10.06
C PRO A 82 -21.38 41.10 9.53
N LYS A 83 -22.63 41.45 9.91
CA LYS A 83 -23.28 42.70 9.50
C LYS A 83 -22.57 43.98 9.97
N LYS A 84 -21.78 43.91 11.05
CA LYS A 84 -21.00 45.06 11.56
C LYS A 84 -19.60 45.16 10.94
N HIS A 85 -19.06 44.06 10.41
CA HIS A 85 -17.79 44.04 9.69
C HIS A 85 -17.92 44.66 8.28
N ASN A 86 -19.03 44.35 7.59
CA ASN A 86 -19.30 44.79 6.22
C ASN A 86 -19.52 46.31 6.03
N GLN A 87 -19.62 47.09 7.10
CA GLN A 87 -19.76 48.55 7.00
C GLN A 87 -18.42 49.28 6.77
N LYS A 88 -17.27 48.60 6.91
CA LYS A 88 -15.94 49.23 6.94
C LYS A 88 -15.04 48.95 5.74
N THR A 89 -15.45 48.10 4.80
CA THR A 89 -14.61 47.73 3.65
C THR A 89 -15.34 48.02 2.33
N ASN A 90 -14.65 48.64 1.36
CA ASN A 90 -15.11 48.82 -0.03
C ASN A 90 -15.26 47.47 -0.80
N ARG A 91 -15.30 46.34 -0.08
CA ARG A 91 -15.43 44.98 -0.60
C ARG A 91 -16.89 44.56 -0.43
N GLY A 92 -17.71 44.82 -1.44
CA GLY A 92 -19.15 44.54 -1.39
C GLY A 92 -19.47 43.09 -0.97
N ASN A 93 -20.32 42.91 0.03
CA ASN A 93 -21.04 41.67 0.37
C ASN A 93 -20.26 40.32 0.36
N TYR A 94 -18.97 40.26 0.73
CA TYR A 94 -18.22 38.98 0.74
C TYR A 94 -18.34 38.14 2.03
N SER A 95 -18.87 38.70 3.14
CA SER A 95 -19.02 37.96 4.41
C SER A 95 -20.41 37.33 4.53
N HIS A 96 -20.55 36.08 4.07
CA HIS A 96 -21.76 35.27 4.24
C HIS A 96 -21.72 34.32 5.46
N TYR A 97 -20.55 34.14 6.07
CA TYR A 97 -20.33 33.11 7.09
C TYR A 97 -20.12 33.71 8.49
N ASN A 98 -20.86 33.21 9.46
CA ASN A 98 -20.78 33.68 10.85
C ASN A 98 -19.87 32.77 11.69
N PHE A 99 -18.63 33.22 11.88
CA PHE A 99 -17.62 32.55 12.72
C PHE A 99 -17.73 32.87 14.22
N CYS A 100 -18.71 33.69 14.64
CA CYS A 100 -18.93 33.93 16.07
C CYS A 100 -19.26 32.61 16.78
N LEU A 101 -18.74 32.45 18.00
CA LEU A 101 -19.01 31.28 18.83
C LEU A 101 -20.43 31.35 19.38
N ASN A 102 -21.16 30.23 19.31
CA ASN A 102 -22.41 30.08 20.04
C ASN A 102 -22.13 29.92 21.56
N SER A 103 -23.18 29.83 22.38
CA SER A 103 -23.03 29.75 23.83
C SER A 103 -22.26 28.50 24.31
N GLU A 104 -22.42 27.37 23.62
CA GLU A 104 -21.74 26.11 23.95
C GLU A 104 -20.25 26.16 23.55
N GLU A 105 -19.98 26.57 22.32
CA GLU A 105 -18.63 26.78 21.79
C GLU A 105 -17.84 27.80 22.63
N LEU A 106 -18.50 28.87 23.08
CA LEU A 106 -17.89 29.89 23.95
C LEU A 106 -17.53 29.34 25.33
N ALA A 107 -18.36 28.44 25.89
CA ALA A 107 -18.06 27.80 27.17
C ALA A 107 -16.82 26.89 27.05
N VAL A 108 -16.73 26.12 25.97
CA VAL A 108 -15.55 25.29 25.64
C VAL A 108 -14.31 26.16 25.45
N PHE A 109 -14.41 27.21 24.63
CA PHE A 109 -13.33 28.15 24.37
C PHE A 109 -12.79 28.80 25.65
N LYS A 110 -13.66 29.24 26.56
CA LYS A 110 -13.23 29.82 27.86
C LYS A 110 -12.44 28.85 28.73
N LYS A 111 -12.71 27.54 28.62
CA LYS A 111 -12.04 26.50 29.40
C LYS A 111 -10.73 26.05 28.74
N GLN A 112 -10.72 25.89 27.42
CA GLN A 112 -9.64 25.22 26.67
C GLN A 112 -8.75 26.19 25.88
N GLY A 113 -9.25 27.38 25.54
CA GLY A 113 -8.55 28.36 24.70
C GLY A 113 -8.69 28.11 23.20
N PHE A 114 -9.36 27.02 22.82
CA PHE A 114 -9.74 26.68 21.45
C PHE A 114 -11.10 25.96 21.48
N VAL A 115 -11.72 25.82 20.30
CA VAL A 115 -12.95 25.05 20.10
C VAL A 115 -12.93 24.41 18.73
N VAL A 116 -13.41 23.18 18.63
CA VAL A 116 -13.66 22.51 17.34
C VAL A 116 -15.15 22.64 17.06
N SER A 117 -15.51 23.22 15.91
CA SER A 117 -16.91 23.52 15.57
C SER A 117 -17.33 22.73 14.32
N GLU A 118 -18.20 21.73 14.53
CA GLU A 118 -18.80 20.96 13.43
C GLU A 118 -19.75 21.82 12.57
N ARG A 119 -20.40 22.81 13.20
CA ARG A 119 -21.26 23.79 12.52
C ARG A 119 -20.52 24.56 11.42
N MET A 120 -19.22 24.78 11.60
CA MET A 120 -18.37 25.50 10.64
C MET A 120 -17.74 24.57 9.59
N GLY A 121 -18.09 23.28 9.59
CA GLY A 121 -17.65 22.33 8.59
C GLY A 121 -17.95 22.77 7.16
N ALA A 122 -17.12 22.29 6.23
CA ALA A 122 -17.30 22.49 4.80
C ALA A 122 -16.82 21.24 4.05
N HIS A 123 -17.03 21.20 2.75
CA HIS A 123 -16.74 20.01 1.94
C HIS A 123 -15.25 19.81 1.71
N SER A 124 -14.43 20.87 1.86
CA SER A 124 -12.98 20.80 1.70
C SER A 124 -12.24 21.83 2.56
N PHE A 125 -10.95 21.58 2.80
CA PHE A 125 -10.05 22.55 3.44
C PHE A 125 -9.97 23.86 2.65
N ALA A 126 -9.93 23.79 1.32
CA ALA A 126 -9.87 24.97 0.45
C ALA A 126 -11.09 25.87 0.65
N GLU A 127 -12.29 25.27 0.77
CA GLU A 127 -13.50 26.01 1.07
C GLU A 127 -13.42 26.69 2.45
N LEU A 128 -13.01 25.99 3.51
CA LEU A 128 -12.84 26.60 4.83
C LEU A 128 -11.81 27.74 4.80
N PHE A 129 -10.66 27.56 4.17
CA PHE A 129 -9.63 28.59 4.05
C PHE A 129 -10.15 29.82 3.31
N TYR A 130 -10.89 29.62 2.22
CA TYR A 130 -11.50 30.73 1.50
C TYR A 130 -12.57 31.43 2.33
N ARG A 131 -13.40 30.70 3.08
CA ARG A 131 -14.40 31.28 3.99
C ARG A 131 -13.73 32.13 5.07
N ILE A 132 -12.65 31.66 5.69
CA ILE A 132 -11.90 32.42 6.70
C ILE A 132 -11.25 33.67 6.07
N TYR A 133 -10.56 33.49 4.94
CA TYR A 133 -9.87 34.56 4.22
C TYR A 133 -10.83 35.66 3.75
N SER A 134 -11.96 35.29 3.14
CA SER A 134 -12.98 36.24 2.66
C SER A 134 -13.68 37.02 3.79
N ASN A 135 -13.55 36.55 5.03
CA ASN A 135 -14.03 37.23 6.24
C ASN A 135 -12.93 38.08 6.91
N ASP A 136 -11.79 38.31 6.24
CA ASP A 136 -10.62 39.02 6.77
C ASP A 136 -10.12 38.43 8.12
N LEU A 137 -10.34 37.13 8.33
CA LEU A 137 -9.84 36.39 9.50
C LEU A 137 -8.49 35.73 9.19
N PRO A 138 -7.61 35.57 10.20
CA PRO A 138 -6.33 34.92 10.01
C PRO A 138 -6.53 33.43 9.68
N VAL A 139 -5.98 33.00 8.55
CA VAL A 139 -5.97 31.59 8.12
C VAL A 139 -4.73 30.91 8.69
N PHE A 140 -4.93 29.83 9.43
CA PHE A 140 -3.85 28.93 9.86
C PHE A 140 -3.87 27.69 8.97
N VAL A 141 -2.81 27.50 8.17
CA VAL A 141 -2.61 26.30 7.36
C VAL A 141 -1.75 25.34 8.16
N SER A 142 -2.33 24.23 8.61
CA SER A 142 -1.59 23.16 9.30
C SER A 142 -0.82 22.29 8.31
N ALA A 143 0.13 21.50 8.83
CA ALA A 143 0.80 20.47 8.05
C ALA A 143 -0.21 19.48 7.43
N ASP A 144 -1.31 19.17 8.12
CA ASP A 144 -2.33 18.23 7.66
C ASP A 144 -2.96 18.64 6.32
N ALA A 145 -3.16 19.95 6.08
CA ALA A 145 -3.69 20.42 4.81
C ALA A 145 -2.74 20.14 3.64
N LEU A 146 -1.44 20.28 3.87
CA LEU A 146 -0.40 19.97 2.88
C LEU A 146 -0.25 18.46 2.71
N LEU A 147 -0.23 17.69 3.80
CA LEU A 147 -0.14 16.23 3.79
C LEU A 147 -1.37 15.60 3.13
N HIS A 148 -2.56 16.16 3.32
CA HIS A 148 -3.76 15.71 2.64
C HIS A 148 -3.68 15.96 1.13
N ALA A 149 -3.24 17.16 0.71
CA ALA A 149 -3.03 17.45 -0.71
C ALA A 149 -1.98 16.50 -1.33
N TRP A 150 -0.87 16.26 -0.63
CA TRP A 150 0.14 15.29 -1.03
C TRP A 150 -0.43 13.88 -1.17
N HIS A 151 -1.18 13.41 -0.16
CA HIS A 151 -1.79 12.09 -0.17
C HIS A 151 -2.78 11.93 -1.34
N ARG A 152 -3.62 12.93 -1.62
CA ARG A 152 -4.54 12.90 -2.76
C ARG A 152 -3.81 12.86 -4.11
N SER A 153 -2.69 13.57 -4.24
CA SER A 153 -1.86 13.51 -5.45
C SER A 153 -1.18 12.14 -5.60
N TYR A 154 -0.64 11.59 -4.52
CA TYR A 154 -0.06 10.25 -4.49
C TYR A 154 -1.08 9.18 -4.89
N ASP A 155 -2.28 9.23 -4.29
CA ASP A 155 -3.40 8.32 -4.55
C ASP A 155 -3.80 8.34 -6.03
N ALA A 156 -3.95 9.55 -6.61
CA ALA A 156 -4.29 9.71 -8.02
C ALA A 156 -3.19 9.20 -8.98
N ILE A 157 -1.90 9.42 -8.66
CA ILE A 157 -0.79 8.90 -9.47
C ILE A 157 -0.78 7.37 -9.43
N LEU A 158 -0.99 6.77 -8.25
CA LEU A 158 -1.02 5.32 -8.11
C LEU A 158 -2.21 4.72 -8.84
N GLU A 159 -3.41 5.29 -8.71
CA GLU A 159 -4.61 4.88 -9.42
C GLU A 159 -4.39 4.90 -10.95
N GLU A 160 -3.87 6.01 -11.49
CA GLU A 160 -3.60 6.14 -12.94
C GLU A 160 -2.57 5.09 -13.40
N LEU A 161 -1.53 4.86 -12.61
CA LEU A 161 -0.49 3.88 -12.92
C LEU A 161 -1.03 2.44 -12.90
N GLU A 162 -1.86 2.13 -11.91
CA GLU A 162 -2.51 0.84 -11.75
C GLU A 162 -3.43 0.54 -12.95
N GLU A 163 -4.23 1.52 -13.34
CA GLU A 163 -5.19 1.39 -14.44
C GLU A 163 -4.51 1.36 -15.81
N SER A 164 -3.60 2.30 -16.08
CA SER A 164 -3.05 2.52 -17.43
C SER A 164 -1.89 1.58 -17.78
N TYR A 165 -1.13 1.11 -16.79
CA TYR A 165 0.09 0.36 -17.01
C TYR A 165 0.11 -0.99 -16.28
N LEU A 166 -0.07 -1.00 -14.95
CA LEU A 166 0.14 -2.21 -14.16
C LEU A 166 -0.91 -3.30 -14.49
N ALA A 167 -2.16 -2.94 -14.74
CA ALA A 167 -3.18 -3.91 -15.16
C ALA A 167 -2.78 -4.67 -16.43
N THR A 168 -2.36 -3.95 -17.47
CA THR A 168 -1.89 -4.54 -18.73
C THR A 168 -0.62 -5.35 -18.52
N SER A 169 0.35 -4.82 -17.76
CA SER A 169 1.60 -5.53 -17.49
C SER A 169 1.36 -6.84 -16.74
N LEU A 170 0.42 -6.85 -15.79
CA LEU A 170 0.04 -8.05 -15.05
C LEU A 170 -0.56 -9.11 -15.98
N ASP A 171 -1.46 -8.72 -16.88
CA ASP A 171 -2.05 -9.65 -17.85
C ASP A 171 -0.99 -10.30 -18.73
N GLU A 172 -0.07 -9.50 -19.27
CA GLU A 172 1.02 -10.00 -20.11
C GLU A 172 1.96 -10.97 -19.37
N ILE A 173 2.27 -10.69 -18.10
CA ILE A 173 3.09 -11.58 -17.27
C ILE A 173 2.36 -12.90 -17.05
N LEU A 174 1.11 -12.85 -16.55
CA LEU A 174 0.33 -14.05 -16.22
C LEU A 174 0.02 -14.89 -17.46
N THR A 175 -0.37 -14.26 -18.57
CA THR A 175 -0.63 -14.93 -19.84
C THR A 175 0.66 -15.54 -20.40
N GLY A 176 1.77 -14.80 -20.37
CA GLY A 176 3.07 -15.31 -20.79
C GLY A 176 3.51 -16.55 -20.00
N MET A 177 3.31 -16.57 -18.68
CA MET A 177 3.57 -17.73 -17.84
C MET A 177 2.64 -18.90 -18.17
N ALA A 178 1.34 -18.65 -18.29
CA ALA A 178 0.33 -19.69 -18.56
C ALA A 178 0.54 -20.38 -19.93
N ASP A 179 1.02 -19.64 -20.93
CA ASP A 179 1.31 -20.19 -22.25
C ASP A 179 2.51 -21.15 -22.28
N LYS A 180 3.34 -21.14 -21.23
CA LYS A 180 4.46 -22.09 -21.07
C LYS A 180 4.06 -23.38 -20.34
N ILE A 181 2.86 -23.47 -19.79
CA ILE A 181 2.41 -24.67 -19.08
C ILE A 181 2.41 -25.93 -19.96
N PRO A 182 1.92 -25.91 -21.23
CA PRO A 182 1.97 -27.11 -22.07
C PRO A 182 3.40 -27.61 -22.33
N GLU A 183 4.35 -26.69 -22.54
CA GLU A 183 5.77 -27.03 -22.68
C GLU A 183 6.34 -27.62 -21.38
N ALA A 184 6.03 -26.99 -20.24
CA ALA A 184 6.44 -27.45 -18.92
C ALA A 184 5.85 -28.84 -18.59
N SER A 185 4.60 -29.11 -18.95
CA SER A 185 3.97 -30.43 -18.76
C SER A 185 4.70 -31.52 -19.53
N ASN A 186 5.10 -31.27 -20.77
CA ASN A 186 5.90 -32.24 -21.53
C ASN A 186 7.26 -32.54 -20.88
N GLN A 187 7.81 -31.60 -20.10
CA GLN A 187 9.13 -31.74 -19.45
C GLN A 187 9.05 -32.31 -18.02
N TYR A 188 8.00 -31.97 -17.26
CA TYR A 188 7.93 -32.20 -15.81
C TYR A 188 6.85 -33.20 -15.41
N SER A 189 5.89 -33.52 -16.29
CA SER A 189 4.82 -34.44 -15.96
C SER A 189 5.36 -35.83 -15.61
N ASN A 190 4.70 -36.47 -14.63
CA ASN A 190 5.14 -37.71 -14.00
C ASN A 190 6.45 -37.61 -13.18
N GLY A 191 6.99 -36.40 -13.00
CA GLY A 191 8.10 -36.14 -12.09
C GLY A 191 7.63 -35.84 -10.65
N VAL A 192 8.60 -35.54 -9.77
CA VAL A 192 8.34 -35.19 -8.36
C VAL A 192 7.45 -33.93 -8.23
N LEU A 193 7.49 -33.04 -9.23
CA LEU A 193 6.80 -31.76 -9.24
C LEU A 193 5.48 -31.79 -10.04
N ASP A 194 4.98 -32.96 -10.44
CA ASP A 194 3.75 -33.07 -11.26
C ASP A 194 2.54 -32.35 -10.62
N LEU A 195 2.28 -32.62 -9.33
CA LEU A 195 1.23 -31.94 -8.58
C LEU A 195 1.48 -30.43 -8.40
N SER A 196 2.75 -30.02 -8.35
CA SER A 196 3.14 -28.60 -8.25
C SER A 196 2.88 -27.85 -9.56
N LEU A 197 3.05 -28.53 -10.70
CA LEU A 197 2.73 -27.98 -12.01
C LEU A 197 1.22 -27.80 -12.18
N ILE A 198 0.42 -28.77 -11.71
CA ILE A 198 -1.04 -28.67 -11.68
C ILE A 198 -1.49 -27.47 -10.81
N ASP A 199 -0.83 -27.24 -9.68
CA ASP A 199 -1.10 -26.09 -8.83
C ASP A 199 -0.73 -24.75 -9.46
N ALA A 200 0.39 -24.70 -10.20
CA ALA A 200 0.78 -23.50 -10.93
C ALA A 200 -0.23 -23.14 -12.03
N ASP A 201 -0.76 -24.12 -12.77
CA ASP A 201 -1.84 -23.90 -13.75
C ASP A 201 -3.12 -23.37 -13.09
N TYR A 202 -3.53 -24.00 -11.98
CA TYR A 202 -4.66 -23.52 -11.19
C TYR A 202 -4.46 -22.08 -10.71
N PHE A 203 -3.29 -21.74 -10.14
CA PHE A 203 -3.01 -20.40 -9.63
C PHE A 203 -3.08 -19.34 -10.73
N LEU A 204 -2.42 -19.60 -11.87
CA LEU A 204 -2.39 -18.67 -13.00
C LEU A 204 -3.77 -18.52 -13.64
N ALA A 205 -4.55 -19.60 -13.74
CA ALA A 205 -5.90 -19.54 -14.30
C ALA A 205 -6.87 -18.74 -13.42
N VAL A 206 -6.80 -18.85 -12.09
CA VAL A 206 -7.60 -18.00 -11.18
C VAL A 206 -7.22 -16.53 -11.38
N ALA A 207 -5.92 -16.20 -11.33
CA ALA A 207 -5.43 -14.82 -11.48
C ALA A 207 -5.88 -14.18 -12.80
N ARG A 208 -5.74 -14.92 -13.91
CA ARG A 208 -6.15 -14.47 -15.25
C ARG A 208 -7.67 -14.33 -15.37
N SER A 209 -8.42 -15.20 -14.70
CA SER A 209 -9.89 -15.09 -14.71
C SER A 209 -10.38 -13.84 -13.98
N LEU A 210 -9.77 -13.51 -12.83
CA LEU A 210 -10.07 -12.28 -12.08
C LEU A 210 -9.73 -11.03 -12.90
N LEU A 211 -8.57 -11.04 -13.57
CA LEU A 211 -8.13 -9.90 -14.38
C LEU A 211 -8.96 -9.71 -15.66
N ALA A 212 -9.43 -10.80 -16.27
CA ALA A 212 -10.33 -10.74 -17.42
C ALA A 212 -11.76 -10.33 -17.01
N GLY A 213 -12.17 -10.68 -15.79
CA GLY A 213 -13.56 -10.61 -15.32
C GLY A 213 -14.44 -11.72 -15.88
N GLU A 214 -13.84 -12.81 -16.36
CA GLU A 214 -14.53 -14.00 -16.85
C GLU A 214 -13.65 -15.24 -16.67
N THR A 215 -14.26 -16.42 -16.61
CA THR A 215 -13.53 -17.67 -16.40
C THR A 215 -12.64 -18.02 -17.59
N VAL A 216 -11.33 -18.05 -17.36
CA VAL A 216 -10.33 -18.45 -18.33
C VAL A 216 -10.04 -19.95 -18.21
N LYS A 217 -9.91 -20.63 -19.36
CA LYS A 217 -9.61 -22.06 -19.42
C LYS A 217 -8.21 -22.39 -18.92
N THR A 218 -8.15 -23.46 -18.13
CA THR A 218 -6.90 -24.06 -17.63
C THR A 218 -6.19 -24.88 -18.70
N LYS A 219 -4.88 -25.09 -18.55
CA LYS A 219 -4.10 -25.91 -19.49
C LYS A 219 -4.04 -27.38 -19.06
N LEU A 220 -4.25 -27.67 -17.77
CA LEU A 220 -4.13 -29.00 -17.15
C LEU A 220 -5.44 -29.44 -16.45
N ASN A 221 -6.58 -29.09 -17.05
CA ASN A 221 -7.91 -29.55 -16.65
C ASN A 221 -8.26 -29.24 -15.17
N GLN A 222 -7.95 -28.02 -14.73
CA GLN A 222 -8.27 -27.51 -13.40
C GLN A 222 -9.55 -26.64 -13.37
N ASP A 223 -10.32 -26.61 -14.45
CA ASP A 223 -11.45 -25.68 -14.64
C ASP A 223 -12.47 -25.72 -13.48
N ALA A 224 -12.80 -26.91 -12.98
CA ALA A 224 -13.74 -27.06 -11.85
C ALA A 224 -13.18 -26.48 -10.55
N ARG A 225 -11.87 -26.64 -10.31
CA ARG A 225 -11.18 -26.09 -9.15
C ARG A 225 -11.11 -24.57 -9.24
N VAL A 226 -10.80 -24.02 -10.42
CA VAL A 226 -10.83 -22.57 -10.67
C VAL A 226 -12.22 -22.00 -10.43
N ALA A 227 -13.27 -22.63 -10.98
CA ALA A 227 -14.65 -22.19 -10.79
C ALA A 227 -15.06 -22.18 -9.31
N ALA A 228 -14.70 -23.21 -8.54
CA ALA A 228 -14.96 -23.24 -7.10
C ALA A 228 -14.30 -22.06 -6.37
N THR A 229 -13.07 -21.72 -6.72
CA THR A 229 -12.35 -20.58 -6.13
C THR A 229 -12.96 -19.24 -6.53
N LEU A 230 -13.35 -19.07 -7.79
CA LEU A 230 -14.02 -17.84 -8.24
C LEU A 230 -15.35 -17.63 -7.52
N ASN A 231 -16.13 -18.71 -7.31
CA ASN A 231 -17.37 -18.64 -6.54
C ASN A 231 -17.12 -18.26 -5.06
N ALA A 232 -16.05 -18.79 -4.45
CA ALA A 232 -15.68 -18.45 -3.08
C ALA A 232 -15.25 -16.98 -2.95
N ILE A 233 -14.51 -16.46 -3.95
CA ILE A 233 -14.15 -15.04 -4.06
C ILE A 233 -15.41 -14.18 -4.17
N GLU A 234 -16.36 -14.56 -5.03
CA GLU A 234 -17.64 -13.83 -5.21
C GLU A 234 -18.50 -13.83 -3.95
N ALA A 235 -18.42 -14.90 -3.13
CA ALA A 235 -19.18 -14.98 -1.88
C ALA A 235 -18.69 -14.00 -0.80
N GLU A 236 -17.43 -13.54 -0.87
CA GLU A 236 -16.82 -12.60 0.08
C GLU A 236 -16.94 -13.05 1.56
N GLN A 237 -16.92 -14.36 1.82
CA GLN A 237 -17.02 -14.94 3.18
C GLN A 237 -15.71 -15.60 3.63
N ILE A 238 -15.65 -15.91 4.92
CA ILE A 238 -14.65 -16.85 5.43
C ILE A 238 -15.09 -18.26 5.03
N GLU A 239 -14.18 -18.99 4.38
CA GLU A 239 -14.32 -20.40 4.06
C GLU A 239 -13.33 -21.19 4.92
N GLU A 240 -13.84 -22.04 5.80
CA GLU A 240 -13.04 -22.95 6.62
C GLU A 240 -12.57 -24.15 5.78
N GLU A 241 -11.38 -24.68 6.09
CA GLU A 241 -10.82 -25.84 5.38
C GLU A 241 -10.81 -25.71 3.85
N PHE A 242 -10.54 -24.51 3.33
CA PHE A 242 -10.41 -24.29 1.89
C PHE A 242 -9.10 -24.92 1.36
N LYS A 243 -9.21 -25.74 0.30
CA LYS A 243 -8.07 -26.52 -0.20
C LYS A 243 -7.18 -25.73 -1.16
N LEU A 244 -6.00 -25.32 -0.70
CA LEU A 244 -4.97 -24.67 -1.51
C LEU A 244 -3.72 -25.52 -1.59
N PHE A 245 -3.27 -25.80 -2.82
CA PHE A 245 -2.00 -26.45 -3.12
C PHE A 245 -1.74 -27.78 -2.38
N GLY A 246 -2.82 -28.52 -2.07
CA GLY A 246 -2.77 -29.77 -1.33
C GLY A 246 -2.93 -29.65 0.19
N SER A 247 -2.97 -28.42 0.72
CA SER A 247 -3.14 -28.08 2.13
C SER A 247 -4.54 -27.49 2.36
N TYR A 248 -5.10 -27.66 3.57
CA TYR A 248 -6.36 -27.02 3.98
C TYR A 248 -6.07 -25.77 4.79
N ARG A 249 -6.79 -24.68 4.53
CA ARG A 249 -6.59 -23.38 5.17
C ARG A 249 -7.91 -22.64 5.34
N ASP A 250 -8.03 -21.89 6.42
CA ASP A 250 -9.11 -20.92 6.55
C ASP A 250 -8.79 -19.70 5.68
N MET A 251 -9.67 -19.42 4.73
CA MET A 251 -9.51 -18.36 3.76
C MET A 251 -10.58 -17.29 3.95
N ASP A 252 -10.14 -16.08 4.30
CA ASP A 252 -11.01 -14.91 4.33
C ASP A 252 -11.11 -14.30 2.92
N PHE A 253 -12.17 -14.66 2.18
CA PHE A 253 -12.45 -14.11 0.85
C PHE A 253 -13.07 -12.72 0.89
N SER A 254 -13.46 -12.18 2.06
CA SER A 254 -13.92 -10.79 2.17
C SER A 254 -12.84 -9.77 1.79
N GLN A 255 -11.57 -10.17 1.80
CA GLN A 255 -10.45 -9.35 1.33
C GLN A 255 -10.49 -9.05 -0.17
N PHE A 256 -11.26 -9.80 -0.97
CA PHE A 256 -11.45 -9.56 -2.39
C PHE A 256 -12.54 -8.53 -2.70
N LYS A 257 -13.25 -8.04 -1.66
CA LYS A 257 -14.22 -6.96 -1.81
C LYS A 257 -13.51 -5.68 -2.26
N VAL A 258 -13.91 -5.17 -3.41
CA VAL A 258 -13.36 -3.93 -3.97
C VAL A 258 -13.71 -2.74 -3.07
N ARG A 259 -12.74 -1.85 -2.84
CA ARG A 259 -12.87 -0.69 -1.96
C ARG A 259 -11.95 0.45 -2.40
N GLY A 260 -12.35 1.69 -2.09
CA GLY A 260 -11.50 2.86 -2.31
C GLY A 260 -11.46 3.26 -3.79
N HIS A 261 -10.30 3.71 -4.28
CA HIS A 261 -10.17 4.12 -5.69
C HIS A 261 -10.38 2.97 -6.67
N TYR A 262 -10.22 1.71 -6.23
CA TYR A 262 -10.49 0.56 -7.09
C TYR A 262 -11.95 0.45 -7.56
N GLU A 263 -12.89 1.16 -6.93
CA GLU A 263 -14.29 1.22 -7.36
C GLU A 263 -14.51 2.17 -8.56
N ASN A 264 -13.53 3.01 -8.90
CA ASN A 264 -13.67 4.08 -9.89
C ASN A 264 -13.77 3.57 -11.33
N SER A 265 -13.25 2.37 -11.62
CA SER A 265 -13.34 1.77 -12.95
C SER A 265 -13.41 0.25 -12.93
N GLU A 266 -13.93 -0.34 -14.01
CA GLU A 266 -14.01 -1.80 -14.14
C GLU A 266 -12.63 -2.44 -14.28
N THR A 267 -11.67 -1.75 -14.91
CA THR A 267 -10.28 -2.19 -15.01
C THR A 267 -9.65 -2.29 -13.61
N LEU A 268 -9.85 -1.27 -12.78
CA LEU A 268 -9.32 -1.24 -11.42
C LEU A 268 -9.93 -2.31 -10.52
N LYS A 269 -11.23 -2.60 -10.65
CA LYS A 269 -11.90 -3.70 -9.92
C LYS A 269 -11.25 -5.04 -10.21
N LYS A 270 -11.09 -5.37 -11.50
CA LYS A 270 -10.49 -6.62 -11.97
C LYS A 270 -9.02 -6.73 -11.57
N TYR A 271 -8.28 -5.64 -11.75
CA TYR A 271 -6.89 -5.53 -11.33
C TYR A 271 -6.72 -5.76 -9.84
N PHE A 272 -7.54 -5.11 -9.00
CA PHE A 272 -7.53 -5.28 -7.55
C PHE A 272 -7.71 -6.75 -7.17
N GLN A 273 -8.73 -7.44 -7.69
CA GLN A 273 -8.97 -8.84 -7.35
C GLN A 273 -7.81 -9.74 -7.80
N ALA A 274 -7.24 -9.51 -8.97
CA ALA A 274 -6.10 -10.27 -9.48
C ALA A 274 -4.82 -10.04 -8.64
N VAL A 275 -4.52 -8.80 -8.27
CA VAL A 275 -3.38 -8.49 -7.38
C VAL A 275 -3.62 -9.02 -5.98
N MET A 276 -4.84 -8.95 -5.47
CA MET A 276 -5.22 -9.57 -4.20
C MET A 276 -4.96 -11.07 -4.22
N TRP A 277 -5.35 -11.77 -5.28
CA TRP A 277 -5.01 -13.19 -5.45
C TRP A 277 -3.49 -13.41 -5.47
N CYS A 278 -2.78 -12.66 -6.31
CA CYS A 278 -1.33 -12.82 -6.52
C CYS A 278 -0.48 -12.45 -5.30
N GLY A 279 -0.99 -11.61 -4.40
CA GLY A 279 -0.27 -11.12 -3.23
C GLY A 279 -0.72 -11.70 -1.91
N ARG A 280 -1.99 -12.10 -1.78
CA ARG A 280 -2.51 -12.71 -0.57
C ARG A 280 -2.36 -14.22 -0.57
N VAL A 281 -2.62 -14.90 -1.69
CA VAL A 281 -2.58 -16.36 -1.73
C VAL A 281 -1.14 -16.82 -1.86
N ASP A 282 -0.57 -17.18 -0.71
CA ASP A 282 0.84 -17.49 -0.56
C ASP A 282 1.14 -19.00 -0.70
N LEU A 283 2.38 -19.27 -1.10
CA LEU A 283 2.98 -20.59 -1.06
C LEU A 283 3.86 -20.66 0.20
N ARG A 284 3.49 -21.49 1.18
CA ARG A 284 4.19 -21.68 2.46
C ARG A 284 5.39 -22.59 2.24
N ILE A 285 6.48 -21.96 1.79
CA ILE A 285 7.65 -22.66 1.27
C ILE A 285 8.54 -23.22 2.36
N ALA A 286 8.61 -22.62 3.55
CA ALA A 286 9.36 -23.13 4.69
C ALA A 286 8.75 -22.65 6.02
N GLY A 287 9.11 -23.27 7.14
CA GLY A 287 8.48 -22.99 8.43
C GLY A 287 8.29 -24.27 9.23
N LYS A 288 7.35 -24.26 10.18
CA LYS A 288 6.99 -25.46 10.95
C LYS A 288 6.39 -26.54 10.03
N PRO A 289 6.58 -27.84 10.32
CA PRO A 289 6.10 -28.93 9.47
C PRO A 289 4.60 -28.93 9.17
N GLU A 290 3.79 -28.37 10.07
CA GLU A 290 2.34 -28.20 9.93
C GLU A 290 1.94 -27.07 8.97
N GLU A 291 2.82 -26.08 8.77
CA GLU A 291 2.57 -24.92 7.92
C GLU A 291 3.27 -25.02 6.56
N ALA A 292 4.48 -25.59 6.53
CA ALA A 292 5.32 -25.64 5.35
C ALA A 292 5.01 -26.84 4.46
N SER A 293 5.05 -26.64 3.14
CA SER A 293 4.73 -27.69 2.17
C SER A 293 5.79 -27.76 1.08
N SER A 294 6.40 -28.95 0.91
CA SER A 294 7.34 -29.18 -0.20
C SER A 294 6.64 -29.07 -1.56
N ARG A 295 5.34 -29.40 -1.65
CA ARG A 295 4.53 -29.21 -2.87
C ARG A 295 4.36 -27.74 -3.21
N GLU A 296 4.24 -26.89 -2.20
CA GLU A 296 4.12 -25.44 -2.39
C GLU A 296 5.46 -24.79 -2.77
N LEU A 297 6.56 -25.22 -2.15
CA LEU A 297 7.90 -24.86 -2.64
C LEU A 297 8.11 -25.32 -4.09
N GLY A 298 7.70 -26.54 -4.41
CA GLY A 298 7.69 -27.04 -5.78
C GLY A 298 6.89 -26.15 -6.73
N THR A 299 5.73 -25.66 -6.29
CA THR A 299 4.87 -24.78 -7.08
C THR A 299 5.54 -23.42 -7.31
N ALA A 300 6.22 -22.86 -6.30
CA ALA A 300 6.97 -21.61 -6.43
C ALA A 300 8.12 -21.76 -7.43
N ILE A 301 8.83 -22.90 -7.41
CA ILE A 301 9.90 -23.22 -8.37
C ILE A 301 9.36 -23.33 -9.79
N ILE A 302 8.21 -23.98 -9.99
CA ILE A 302 7.54 -24.08 -11.29
C ILE A 302 7.12 -22.69 -11.79
N LEU A 303 6.48 -21.87 -10.95
CA LEU A 303 6.10 -20.51 -11.32
C LEU A 303 7.33 -19.68 -11.72
N ASN A 304 8.45 -19.82 -11.01
CA ASN A 304 9.69 -19.12 -11.34
C ASN A 304 10.26 -19.57 -12.69
N ASP A 305 10.21 -20.86 -12.99
CA ASP A 305 10.62 -21.40 -14.29
C ASP A 305 9.70 -20.90 -15.42
N LEU A 306 8.37 -20.92 -15.22
CA LEU A 306 7.40 -20.39 -16.19
C LEU A 306 7.65 -18.89 -16.46
N LEU A 307 7.92 -18.10 -15.42
CA LEU A 307 8.26 -16.68 -15.55
C LEU A 307 9.53 -16.47 -16.38
N LYS A 308 10.57 -17.28 -16.15
CA LYS A 308 11.81 -17.22 -16.93
C LYS A 308 11.58 -17.65 -18.40
N LYS A 309 10.91 -18.78 -18.62
CA LYS A 309 10.61 -19.31 -19.97
C LYS A 309 9.72 -18.40 -20.79
N SER A 310 8.82 -17.66 -20.15
CA SER A 310 7.97 -16.67 -20.81
C SER A 310 8.74 -15.43 -21.30
N GLY A 311 9.96 -15.21 -20.81
CA GLY A 311 10.73 -14.01 -21.07
C GLY A 311 10.21 -12.78 -20.30
N LYS A 312 9.28 -12.96 -19.36
CA LYS A 312 8.62 -11.87 -18.63
C LYS A 312 9.27 -11.51 -17.29
N PHE A 313 10.42 -12.10 -16.96
CA PHE A 313 11.09 -11.86 -15.69
C PHE A 313 11.47 -10.38 -15.47
N GLU A 314 12.02 -9.71 -16.49
CA GLU A 314 12.38 -8.28 -16.40
C GLU A 314 11.13 -7.40 -16.25
N GLN A 315 10.07 -7.70 -17.00
CA GLN A 315 8.80 -6.99 -16.88
C GLN A 315 8.16 -7.16 -15.49
N TRP A 316 8.19 -8.38 -14.94
CA TRP A 316 7.78 -8.62 -13.56
C TRP A 316 8.64 -7.86 -12.55
N GLN A 317 9.97 -7.80 -12.77
CA GLN A 317 10.87 -7.07 -11.88
C GLN A 317 10.57 -5.57 -11.89
N GLN A 318 10.32 -4.98 -13.05
CA GLN A 318 9.92 -3.57 -13.19
C GLN A 318 8.57 -3.32 -12.51
N PHE A 319 7.60 -4.20 -12.72
CA PHE A 319 6.29 -4.16 -12.06
C PHE A 319 6.44 -4.15 -10.53
N ASP A 320 7.23 -5.07 -9.98
CA ASP A 320 7.42 -5.18 -8.52
C ASP A 320 8.19 -3.98 -7.95
N GLN A 321 9.24 -3.51 -8.63
CA GLN A 321 10.01 -2.32 -8.22
C GLN A 321 9.17 -1.04 -8.19
N MET A 322 8.26 -0.90 -9.14
CA MET A 322 7.33 0.23 -9.21
C MET A 322 6.39 0.21 -8.00
N LEU A 323 5.76 -0.93 -7.71
CA LEU A 323 4.94 -1.07 -6.50
C LEU A 323 5.75 -0.85 -5.21
N GLN A 324 6.99 -1.32 -5.17
CA GLN A 324 7.85 -1.10 -4.00
C GLN A 324 8.18 0.38 -3.75
N THR A 325 8.31 1.15 -4.83
CA THR A 325 8.61 2.59 -4.77
C THR A 325 7.44 3.39 -4.23
N PHE A 326 6.20 3.05 -4.61
CA PHE A 326 5.01 3.73 -4.14
C PHE A 326 4.57 3.27 -2.75
N VAL A 327 4.50 1.96 -2.52
CA VAL A 327 3.82 1.39 -1.35
C VAL A 327 4.78 0.90 -0.27
N GLY A 328 5.91 0.27 -0.65
CA GLY A 328 6.92 -0.23 0.29
C GLY A 328 7.50 -1.60 -0.08
N ALA A 329 8.47 -2.08 0.70
CA ALA A 329 9.15 -3.35 0.43
C ALA A 329 8.19 -4.55 0.49
N THR A 330 8.47 -5.60 -0.27
CA THR A 330 7.67 -6.84 -0.27
C THR A 330 7.88 -7.65 1.02
N ASP A 331 6.80 -8.07 1.68
CA ASP A 331 6.81 -8.80 2.96
C ASP A 331 6.73 -10.33 2.79
N SER A 332 7.43 -10.85 1.78
CA SER A 332 7.49 -12.27 1.40
C SER A 332 8.65 -12.51 0.42
N MET A 333 8.92 -13.77 0.08
CA MET A 333 9.92 -14.12 -0.92
C MET A 333 9.44 -13.73 -2.31
N THR A 334 10.29 -13.00 -3.04
CA THR A 334 10.04 -12.61 -4.43
C THR A 334 10.64 -13.60 -5.44
N PHE A 335 10.26 -13.52 -6.72
CA PHE A 335 10.91 -14.33 -7.76
C PHE A 335 12.41 -14.08 -7.87
N ALA A 336 12.88 -12.85 -7.66
CA ALA A 336 14.31 -12.53 -7.68
C ALA A 336 15.08 -13.29 -6.58
N GLN A 337 14.56 -13.26 -5.35
CA GLN A 337 15.17 -13.97 -4.23
C GLN A 337 15.14 -15.49 -4.43
N LEU A 338 14.02 -16.03 -4.93
CA LEU A 338 13.91 -17.45 -5.26
C LEU A 338 14.88 -17.85 -6.39
N ALA A 339 15.01 -17.02 -7.43
CA ALA A 339 15.94 -17.29 -8.52
C ALA A 339 17.40 -17.32 -8.06
N ASP A 340 17.79 -16.43 -7.14
CA ASP A 340 19.13 -16.42 -6.55
C ASP A 340 19.39 -17.64 -5.68
N LEU A 341 18.41 -18.05 -4.86
CA LEU A 341 18.48 -19.27 -4.05
C LEU A 341 18.70 -20.50 -4.94
N LEU A 342 17.89 -20.67 -5.99
CA LEU A 342 18.00 -21.80 -6.91
C LEU A 342 19.35 -21.80 -7.64
N LYS A 343 19.85 -20.63 -8.02
CA LYS A 343 21.19 -20.49 -8.62
C LYS A 343 22.31 -20.93 -7.67
N GLN A 344 22.23 -20.56 -6.39
CA GLN A 344 23.19 -20.99 -5.37
C GLN A 344 23.14 -22.51 -5.14
N ALA A 345 21.94 -23.09 -5.15
CA ALA A 345 21.72 -24.53 -5.08
C ALA A 345 22.05 -25.29 -6.39
N LYS A 346 22.50 -24.57 -7.44
CA LYS A 346 22.81 -25.11 -8.77
C LYS A 346 21.62 -25.79 -9.47
N ILE A 347 20.40 -25.36 -9.16
CA ILE A 347 19.17 -25.79 -9.81
C ILE A 347 18.88 -24.84 -10.97
N GLN A 348 18.99 -25.33 -12.20
CA GLN A 348 18.77 -24.55 -13.42
C GLN A 348 17.33 -24.68 -13.92
N SER A 349 16.72 -25.84 -13.70
CA SER A 349 15.35 -26.12 -14.11
C SER A 349 14.63 -27.02 -13.10
N PRO A 350 13.29 -27.09 -13.14
CA PRO A 350 12.52 -28.04 -12.34
C PRO A 350 12.95 -29.51 -12.53
N THR A 351 13.56 -29.86 -13.67
CA THR A 351 14.04 -31.24 -13.91
C THR A 351 15.22 -31.64 -13.04
N ASP A 352 15.96 -30.70 -12.44
CA ASP A 352 17.09 -31.00 -11.57
C ASP A 352 16.62 -31.55 -10.20
N ILE A 353 15.34 -31.40 -9.87
CA ILE A 353 14.74 -31.87 -8.63
C ILE A 353 14.25 -33.31 -8.84
N LYS A 354 15.08 -34.27 -8.43
CA LYS A 354 14.83 -35.71 -8.65
C LYS A 354 14.08 -36.40 -7.52
N ASP A 355 14.10 -35.83 -6.32
CA ASP A 355 13.41 -36.35 -5.15
C ASP A 355 13.09 -35.25 -4.13
N LEU A 356 12.29 -35.60 -3.12
CA LEU A 356 11.83 -34.68 -2.09
C LEU A 356 12.95 -34.19 -1.16
N SER A 357 14.11 -34.86 -1.10
CA SER A 357 15.21 -34.44 -0.23
C SER A 357 15.84 -33.13 -0.70
N THR A 358 15.89 -32.88 -2.02
CA THR A 358 16.32 -31.58 -2.58
C THR A 358 15.42 -30.45 -2.10
N LEU A 359 14.10 -30.66 -2.11
CA LEU A 359 13.15 -29.67 -1.61
C LEU A 359 13.34 -29.44 -0.12
N LYS A 360 13.50 -30.49 0.69
CA LYS A 360 13.76 -30.36 2.13
C LYS A 360 15.07 -29.62 2.44
N GLN A 361 16.11 -29.82 1.63
CA GLN A 361 17.35 -29.06 1.76
C GLN A 361 17.12 -27.58 1.47
N LEU A 362 16.44 -27.23 0.39
CA LEU A 362 16.08 -25.84 0.09
C LEU A 362 15.26 -25.21 1.22
N GLN A 363 14.30 -25.93 1.80
CA GLN A 363 13.53 -25.45 2.96
C GLN A 363 14.45 -25.13 4.15
N THR A 364 15.47 -25.95 4.39
CA THR A 364 16.45 -25.72 5.45
C THR A 364 17.29 -24.47 5.16
N GLU A 365 17.70 -24.26 3.91
CA GLU A 365 18.44 -23.07 3.48
C GLU A 365 17.59 -21.79 3.58
N ILE A 366 16.30 -21.86 3.27
CA ILE A 366 15.35 -20.75 3.41
C ILE A 366 15.25 -20.30 4.87
N LEU A 367 15.09 -21.26 5.79
CA LEU A 367 15.03 -20.99 7.23
C LEU A 367 16.34 -20.39 7.73
N ALA A 368 17.49 -20.96 7.35
CA ALA A 368 18.79 -20.50 7.81
C ALA A 368 19.12 -19.07 7.37
N ASN A 369 18.63 -18.64 6.20
CA ASN A 369 18.86 -17.31 5.64
C ASN A 369 17.73 -16.32 5.94
N HIS A 370 16.69 -16.75 6.67
CA HIS A 370 15.49 -15.96 6.95
C HIS A 370 14.80 -15.36 5.72
N VAL A 371 14.89 -15.99 4.55
CA VAL A 371 14.32 -15.46 3.30
C VAL A 371 12.81 -15.77 3.25
N GLY A 372 12.01 -14.80 2.84
CA GLY A 372 10.55 -14.96 2.76
C GLY A 372 9.81 -14.92 4.10
N PHE A 373 10.50 -14.48 5.15
CA PHE A 373 9.86 -14.18 6.43
C PHE A 373 8.84 -13.05 6.27
N GLN A 374 7.64 -13.22 6.84
CA GLN A 374 6.60 -12.19 6.82
C GLN A 374 6.57 -11.44 8.17
N ASN A 375 6.56 -10.12 8.12
CA ASN A 375 6.45 -9.26 9.29
C ASN A 375 5.00 -8.97 9.67
N ILE A 376 4.08 -9.11 8.72
CA ILE A 376 2.65 -8.87 8.87
C ILE A 376 1.90 -10.20 8.87
N ARG A 377 1.00 -10.37 9.84
CA ARG A 377 0.12 -11.54 9.94
C ARG A 377 -1.05 -11.39 8.97
N SER A 378 -0.85 -11.77 7.72
CA SER A 378 -1.86 -11.60 6.69
C SER A 378 -2.94 -12.69 6.65
N HIS A 379 -2.72 -13.84 7.30
CA HIS A 379 -3.64 -14.97 7.32
C HIS A 379 -4.22 -15.24 8.71
N VAL A 380 -5.25 -16.08 8.76
CA VAL A 380 -5.81 -16.58 10.02
C VAL A 380 -4.82 -17.57 10.61
N TYR A 381 -4.35 -17.30 11.82
CA TYR A 381 -3.48 -18.17 12.60
C TYR A 381 -4.10 -18.38 13.97
N VAL A 382 -4.09 -19.64 14.43
CA VAL A 382 -4.59 -19.98 15.76
C VAL A 382 -3.41 -20.16 16.69
N SER A 383 -3.27 -19.25 17.66
CA SER A 383 -2.26 -19.40 18.71
C SER A 383 -2.66 -20.50 19.69
N PRO A 384 -1.76 -21.46 20.03
CA PRO A 384 -1.96 -22.34 21.17
C PRO A 384 -2.07 -21.51 22.46
N LYS A 385 -2.97 -21.88 23.37
CA LYS A 385 -3.23 -21.14 24.63
C LYS A 385 -2.03 -21.10 25.58
N ASP A 386 -1.12 -22.06 25.49
CA ASP A 386 -0.04 -22.29 26.46
C ASP A 386 1.37 -22.13 25.87
N ASP A 387 1.52 -21.61 24.65
CA ASP A 387 2.83 -21.44 24.00
C ASP A 387 3.19 -19.96 23.81
N ASP A 388 4.35 -19.58 24.34
CA ASP A 388 4.97 -18.26 24.13
C ASP A 388 5.58 -18.12 22.72
N GLN A 389 5.61 -19.21 21.93
CA GLN A 389 6.17 -19.25 20.58
C GLN A 389 5.17 -18.85 19.48
N THR A 390 4.26 -17.93 19.76
CA THR A 390 3.30 -17.40 18.75
C THR A 390 4.00 -16.75 17.55
N LYS A 391 5.24 -16.30 17.76
CA LYS A 391 6.11 -15.71 16.74
C LYS A 391 6.65 -16.72 15.72
N ASP A 392 6.69 -18.01 16.07
CA ASP A 392 7.21 -19.07 15.19
C ASP A 392 6.13 -19.75 14.34
N ILE A 393 4.87 -19.28 14.42
CA ILE A 393 3.75 -19.83 13.64
C ILE A 393 3.78 -19.31 12.18
N ILE A 394 4.37 -18.15 11.94
CA ILE A 394 4.33 -17.51 10.62
C ILE A 394 5.27 -18.27 9.65
N PRO A 395 4.75 -18.85 8.55
CA PRO A 395 5.58 -19.52 7.57
C PRO A 395 6.45 -18.52 6.81
N HIS A 396 7.56 -19.01 6.30
CA HIS A 396 8.27 -18.36 5.21
C HIS A 396 7.49 -18.62 3.93
N SER A 397 7.10 -17.54 3.26
CA SER A 397 6.14 -17.59 2.18
C SER A 397 6.67 -16.96 0.90
N PHE A 398 6.25 -17.52 -0.23
CA PHE A 398 6.43 -16.96 -1.56
C PHE A 398 5.09 -16.47 -2.10
N THR A 399 5.11 -15.36 -2.82
CA THR A 399 3.95 -14.77 -3.50
C THR A 399 4.37 -14.20 -4.84
N VAL A 400 3.51 -14.27 -5.85
CA VAL A 400 3.80 -13.75 -7.20
C VAL A 400 3.90 -12.22 -7.19
N ILE A 401 3.05 -11.54 -6.42
CA ILE A 401 3.08 -10.08 -6.22
C ILE A 401 2.87 -9.81 -4.73
N GLY A 402 3.91 -10.03 -3.92
CA GLY A 402 3.75 -10.00 -2.47
C GLY A 402 3.21 -8.69 -1.94
N GLN A 403 2.41 -8.81 -0.88
CA GLN A 403 1.93 -7.67 -0.11
C GLN A 403 3.10 -6.81 0.35
N LYS A 404 2.89 -5.50 0.32
CA LYS A 404 3.91 -4.55 0.74
C LYS A 404 3.84 -4.34 2.24
N PHE A 405 5.00 -4.21 2.86
CA PHE A 405 5.14 -3.87 4.25
C PHE A 405 4.62 -2.45 4.48
N ILE A 406 3.61 -2.32 5.34
CA ILE A 406 3.09 -1.04 5.80
C ILE A 406 3.25 -0.99 7.31
N LEU A 407 3.80 0.11 7.81
CA LEU A 407 4.12 0.29 9.23
C LEU A 407 2.89 0.09 10.11
N ASP A 408 1.74 0.61 9.70
CA ASP A 408 0.49 0.49 10.47
C ASP A 408 0.05 -0.96 10.61
N SER A 409 0.09 -1.75 9.54
CA SER A 409 -0.22 -3.19 9.57
C SER A 409 0.73 -3.95 10.47
N TRP A 410 2.02 -3.59 10.48
CA TRP A 410 2.98 -4.16 11.39
C TRP A 410 2.71 -3.77 12.85
N ILE A 411 2.43 -2.49 13.14
CA ILE A 411 2.08 -2.05 14.50
C ILE A 411 0.83 -2.78 14.99
N LEU A 412 -0.21 -2.86 14.15
CA LEU A 412 -1.44 -3.58 14.45
C LEU A 412 -1.17 -5.05 14.76
N SER A 413 -0.25 -5.70 14.03
CA SER A 413 0.15 -7.08 14.32
C SER A 413 0.88 -7.23 15.65
N LYS A 414 1.45 -6.16 16.23
CA LYS A 414 2.11 -6.15 17.55
C LYS A 414 1.20 -5.78 18.71
N VAL A 415 -0.04 -5.37 18.46
CA VAL A 415 -1.00 -4.99 19.51
C VAL A 415 -2.18 -5.95 19.61
N VAL A 416 -2.02 -7.17 19.10
CA VAL A 416 -2.97 -8.27 19.32
C VAL A 416 -2.66 -9.01 20.61
N TYR A 417 -3.66 -9.72 21.16
CA TYR A 417 -3.54 -10.48 22.41
C TYR A 417 -2.27 -11.33 22.48
N ASP A 418 -1.93 -12.04 21.40
CA ASP A 418 -0.76 -12.93 21.36
C ASP A 418 0.61 -12.24 21.46
N ASP A 419 0.70 -10.93 21.23
CA ASP A 419 1.95 -10.15 21.21
C ASP A 419 2.02 -9.12 22.36
N ILE A 420 0.98 -9.02 23.20
CA ILE A 420 0.94 -8.13 24.36
C ILE A 420 1.14 -8.95 25.64
N ILE A 421 2.01 -8.47 26.52
CA ILE A 421 2.07 -8.91 27.92
C ILE A 421 1.57 -7.75 28.77
N TRP A 422 0.46 -7.94 29.48
CA TRP A 422 -0.13 -6.93 30.35
C TRP A 422 0.01 -7.36 31.82
N ASN A 423 0.66 -6.53 32.64
CA ASN A 423 0.90 -6.81 34.07
C ASN A 423 1.64 -8.15 34.37
N GLY A 424 2.44 -8.65 33.42
CA GLY A 424 3.14 -9.93 33.57
C GLY A 424 2.30 -11.16 33.20
N GLU A 425 1.10 -10.95 32.67
CA GLU A 425 0.20 -11.99 32.17
C GLU A 425 -0.05 -11.78 30.67
N LYS A 426 -0.39 -12.86 29.95
CA LYS A 426 -0.75 -12.85 28.53
C LYS A 426 -2.22 -12.45 28.36
#